data_AF-A0A2R5LE16-F1
#
_entry.id   AF-A0A2R5LE16-F1
#
_cell.length_a   1.000
_cell.length_b   1.000
_cell.length_c   1.000
_cell.angle_alpha   90.00
_cell.angle_beta   90.00
_cell.angle_gamma   90.00
#
_symmetry.space_group_name_H-M   'P 1'
#
loop_
_entity.id
_entity.type
_entity.pdbx_description
1 polymer ?
#
loop_
_entity_poly.entity_id
_entity_poly.type
_entity_poly.pdbx_seq_one_letter_code
_entity_poly.pdbx_strand_id
1 'polypeptide(L)'
;GVLRRRLKNTNVTVKLMAFKTVILPTLDYASIVWDPHTKVDIEKIEKIQKLGLRFIYNRYDRLASMTELMTKADLLPLQQRRRQARLRFMYSLYFHRIGLNRSNYISELNTRTGRHSHGHAITPIFARTNRFKYSFF
;
A
#
# COMPACT_ATOMS: atom_id res chain seq x y z
N GLY A 1 13.67 -9.61 15.99
CA GLY A 1 12.25 -9.22 16.06
C GLY A 1 11.48 -10.11 17.02
N VAL A 2 10.46 -9.58 17.69
CA VAL A 2 9.67 -10.29 18.72
C VAL A 2 9.06 -11.59 18.19
N LEU A 3 8.41 -11.54 17.02
CA LEU A 3 7.80 -12.72 16.39
C LEU A 3 8.81 -13.83 16.10
N ARG A 4 10.01 -13.49 15.63
CA ARG A 4 11.07 -14.50 15.39
C ARG A 4 11.55 -15.18 16.66
N ARG A 5 11.58 -14.47 17.80
CA ARG A 5 11.99 -15.06 19.09
C ARG A 5 10.91 -15.95 19.68
N ARG A 6 9.63 -15.54 19.58
CA ARG A 6 8.50 -16.24 20.21
C ARG A 6 7.93 -17.37 19.34
N LEU A 7 7.89 -17.19 18.03
CA LEU A 7 7.24 -18.11 17.09
C LEU A 7 8.26 -18.88 16.24
N LYS A 8 9.50 -19.06 16.71
CA LYS A 8 10.56 -19.71 15.90
C LYS A 8 10.15 -21.12 15.44
N ASN A 9 9.67 -21.92 16.40
CA ASN A 9 9.41 -23.35 16.23
C ASN A 9 7.92 -23.67 16.01
N THR A 10 7.10 -22.67 15.67
CA THR A 10 5.68 -22.89 15.40
C THR A 10 5.42 -23.23 13.94
N ASN A 11 4.23 -23.75 13.67
CA ASN A 11 3.75 -24.02 12.32
C ASN A 11 3.68 -22.74 11.46
N VAL A 12 3.65 -22.95 10.14
CA VAL A 12 3.60 -21.88 9.13
C VAL A 12 2.33 -21.06 9.26
N THR A 13 1.20 -21.70 9.56
CA THR A 13 -0.12 -21.05 9.68
C THR A 13 -0.15 -20.02 10.81
N VAL A 14 0.36 -20.35 12.01
CA VAL A 14 0.43 -19.40 13.13
C VAL A 14 1.39 -18.25 12.82
N LYS A 15 2.54 -18.53 12.17
CA LYS A 15 3.47 -17.46 11.74
C LYS A 15 2.82 -16.51 10.73
N LEU A 16 2.10 -17.06 9.74
CA LEU A 16 1.41 -16.28 8.72
C LEU A 16 0.28 -15.44 9.34
N MET A 17 -0.51 -16.04 10.24
CA MET A 17 -1.55 -15.34 10.97
C MET A 17 -0.97 -14.17 11.76
N ALA A 18 0.08 -14.40 12.56
CA ALA A 18 0.73 -13.35 13.33
C ALA A 18 1.32 -12.23 12.44
N PHE A 19 1.85 -12.58 11.27
CA PHE A 19 2.32 -11.57 10.31
C PHE A 19 1.16 -10.72 9.77
N LYS A 20 0.05 -11.35 9.38
CA LYS A 20 -1.15 -10.67 8.85
C LYS A 20 -1.87 -9.83 9.91
N THR A 21 -1.80 -10.18 11.19
CA THR A 21 -2.51 -9.46 12.26
C THR A 21 -1.68 -8.39 12.95
N VAL A 22 -0.35 -8.51 12.96
CA VAL A 22 0.52 -7.56 13.68
C VAL A 22 1.36 -6.72 12.73
N ILE A 23 2.12 -7.36 11.83
CA ILE A 23 3.06 -6.63 10.97
C ILE A 23 2.32 -5.91 9.85
N LEU A 24 1.44 -6.63 9.14
CA LEU A 24 0.77 -6.09 7.96
C LEU A 24 -0.07 -4.84 8.27
N PRO A 25 -0.88 -4.79 9.36
CA PRO A 25 -1.64 -3.59 9.70
C PRO A 25 -0.74 -2.43 10.10
N THR A 26 0.42 -2.70 10.71
CA THR A 26 1.41 -1.66 11.05
C THR A 26 2.01 -1.03 9.79
N LEU A 27 2.21 -1.83 8.73
CA LEU A 27 2.73 -1.35 7.44
C LEU A 27 1.66 -0.66 6.58
N ASP A 28 0.42 -1.11 6.70
CA ASP A 28 -0.73 -0.53 6.00
C ASP A 28 -1.24 0.75 6.71
N TYR A 29 -0.94 0.92 8.00
CA TYR A 29 -1.28 2.13 8.74
C TYR A 29 -0.59 3.36 8.13
N ALA A 30 -1.38 4.41 7.89
CA ALA A 30 -0.93 5.66 7.26
C ALA A 30 -0.17 5.48 5.94
N SER A 31 -0.32 4.33 5.26
CA SER A 31 0.44 3.98 4.06
C SER A 31 0.14 4.90 2.87
N ILE A 32 -1.00 5.61 2.93
CA ILE A 32 -1.42 6.64 1.97
C ILE A 32 -0.60 7.92 2.15
N VAL A 33 -0.28 8.27 3.39
CA VAL A 33 0.47 9.47 3.76
C VAL A 33 1.96 9.26 3.56
N TRP A 34 2.46 8.07 3.90
CA TRP A 34 3.88 7.70 3.81
C TRP A 34 4.20 6.83 2.60
N ASP A 35 3.58 7.08 1.44
CA ASP A 35 3.85 6.32 0.21
C ASP A 35 5.16 6.80 -0.44
N PRO A 36 6.26 6.01 -0.40
CA PRO A 36 7.49 6.40 -1.06
C PRO A 36 7.37 6.29 -2.57
N HIS A 37 8.02 7.20 -3.28
CA HIS A 37 8.09 7.19 -4.75
C HIS A 37 9.45 6.76 -5.29
N THR A 38 10.51 6.85 -4.47
CA THR A 38 11.85 6.43 -4.88
C THR A 38 11.96 4.91 -4.85
N LYS A 39 12.64 4.34 -5.84
CA LYS A 39 12.85 2.88 -5.91
C LYS A 39 13.54 2.34 -4.64
N VAL A 40 14.53 3.07 -4.13
CA VAL A 40 15.30 2.70 -2.94
C VAL A 40 14.40 2.56 -1.71
N ASP A 41 13.50 3.52 -1.47
CA ASP A 41 12.65 3.48 -0.29
C ASP A 41 11.51 2.46 -0.43
N ILE A 42 10.97 2.28 -1.65
CA ILE A 42 10.04 1.19 -1.96
C ILE A 42 10.69 -0.16 -1.65
N GLU A 43 11.92 -0.40 -2.11
CA GLU A 43 12.65 -1.64 -1.87
C GLU A 43 12.92 -1.89 -0.38
N LYS A 44 13.23 -0.85 0.40
CA LYS A 44 13.39 -0.96 1.87
C LYS A 44 12.11 -1.46 2.54
N ILE A 45 10.95 -0.94 2.13
CA ILE A 45 9.65 -1.36 2.70
C ILE A 45 9.31 -2.78 2.25
N GLU A 46 9.47 -3.10 0.97
CA GLU A 46 9.24 -4.46 0.45
C GLU A 46 10.14 -5.49 1.15
N LYS A 47 11.36 -5.12 1.52
CA LYS A 47 12.28 -5.99 2.27
C LYS A 47 11.66 -6.49 3.58
N ILE A 48 10.82 -5.72 4.25
CA ILE A 48 10.14 -6.14 5.49
C ILE A 48 9.22 -7.32 5.21
N GLN A 49 8.38 -7.23 4.18
CA GLN A 49 7.51 -8.34 3.76
C GLN A 49 8.32 -9.54 3.29
N LYS A 50 9.41 -9.32 2.53
CA LYS A 50 10.32 -10.38 2.10
C LYS A 50 10.93 -11.14 3.27
N LEU A 51 11.44 -10.42 4.27
CA LEU A 51 11.97 -11.02 5.50
C LEU A 51 10.90 -11.77 6.29
N GLY A 52 9.69 -11.22 6.37
CA GLY A 52 8.54 -11.87 7.00
C GLY A 52 8.23 -13.22 6.37
N LEU A 53 8.13 -13.28 5.05
CA LEU A 53 7.82 -14.52 4.32
C LEU A 53 8.92 -15.56 4.44
N ARG A 54 10.20 -15.16 4.38
CA ARG A 54 11.32 -16.07 4.66
C ARG A 54 11.22 -16.68 6.05
N PHE A 55 10.84 -15.87 7.05
CA PHE A 55 10.64 -16.35 8.42
C PHE A 55 9.43 -17.30 8.53
N ILE A 56 8.30 -16.96 7.90
CA ILE A 56 7.07 -17.76 7.92
C ILE A 56 7.32 -19.17 7.38
N TYR A 57 7.93 -19.26 6.20
CA TYR A 57 8.17 -20.54 5.52
C TYR A 57 9.51 -21.20 5.87
N ASN A 58 10.32 -20.58 6.73
CA ASN A 58 11.68 -21.01 7.05
C ASN A 58 12.58 -21.19 5.80
N ARG A 59 12.34 -20.39 4.75
CA ARG A 59 13.07 -20.45 3.48
C ARG A 59 14.09 -19.31 3.44
N TYR A 60 15.37 -19.65 3.62
CA TYR A 60 16.46 -18.69 3.61
C TYR A 60 17.42 -18.85 2.42
N ASP A 61 17.15 -19.83 1.56
CA ASP A 61 17.96 -20.13 0.39
C ASP A 61 18.02 -18.94 -0.57
N ARG A 62 19.17 -18.77 -1.23
CA ARG A 62 19.38 -17.66 -2.18
C ARG A 62 18.51 -17.80 -3.42
N LEU A 63 18.20 -19.03 -3.82
CA LEU A 63 17.41 -19.37 -5.00
C LEU A 63 15.89 -19.40 -4.74
N ALA A 64 15.46 -19.20 -3.48
CA ALA A 64 14.04 -19.21 -3.16
C ALA A 64 13.29 -18.09 -3.89
N SER A 65 12.27 -18.46 -4.68
CA SER A 65 11.44 -17.51 -5.40
C SER A 65 10.55 -16.75 -4.41
N MET A 66 10.81 -15.45 -4.29
CA MET A 66 10.03 -14.58 -3.42
C MET A 66 8.57 -14.47 -3.90
N THR A 67 8.37 -14.44 -5.21
CA THR A 67 7.04 -14.40 -5.83
C THR A 67 6.24 -15.64 -5.49
N GLU A 68 6.86 -16.82 -5.51
CA GLU A 68 6.21 -18.08 -5.12
C GLU A 68 5.76 -18.07 -3.66
N LEU A 69 6.60 -17.58 -2.74
CA LEU A 69 6.25 -17.46 -1.32
C LEU A 69 5.09 -16.47 -1.09
N MET A 70 5.04 -15.39 -1.86
CA MET A 70 3.93 -14.43 -1.81
C MET A 70 2.62 -15.06 -2.28
N THR A 71 2.64 -15.80 -3.39
CA THR A 71 1.48 -16.53 -3.90
C THR A 71 1.00 -17.57 -2.89
N LYS A 72 1.92 -18.34 -2.28
CA LYS A 72 1.60 -19.32 -1.22
C LYS A 72 0.99 -18.69 0.03
N ALA A 73 1.34 -17.45 0.34
CA ALA A 73 0.84 -16.72 1.51
C ALA A 73 -0.46 -15.94 1.24
N ASP A 74 -0.88 -15.90 -0.02
CA ASP A 74 -1.94 -15.01 -0.50
C ASP A 74 -1.69 -13.56 -0.06
N LEU A 75 -0.51 -13.04 -0.43
CA LEU A 75 -0.09 -11.67 -0.12
C LEU A 75 0.31 -10.92 -1.40
N LEU A 76 -0.30 -9.74 -1.58
CA LEU A 76 0.10 -8.78 -2.59
C LEU A 76 1.38 -8.04 -2.18
N PRO A 77 2.15 -7.48 -3.15
CA PRO A 77 3.22 -6.53 -2.85
C PRO A 77 2.71 -5.34 -2.04
N LEU A 78 3.51 -4.81 -1.11
CA LEU A 78 3.09 -3.66 -0.30
C LEU A 78 2.81 -2.44 -1.17
N GLN A 79 3.58 -2.24 -2.23
CA GLN A 79 3.32 -1.17 -3.21
C GLN A 79 1.92 -1.26 -3.82
N GLN A 80 1.47 -2.47 -4.17
CA GLN A 80 0.12 -2.67 -4.72
C GLN A 80 -0.96 -2.39 -3.67
N ARG A 81 -0.74 -2.81 -2.42
CA ARG A 81 -1.64 -2.51 -1.30
C ARG A 81 -1.77 -1.00 -1.06
N ARG A 82 -0.65 -0.27 -1.06
CA ARG A 82 -0.64 1.21 -0.96
C ARG A 82 -1.41 1.85 -2.10
N ARG A 83 -1.20 1.40 -3.34
CA ARG A 83 -1.97 1.88 -4.51
C ARG A 83 -3.47 1.67 -4.32
N GLN A 84 -3.89 0.49 -3.86
CA GLN A 84 -5.31 0.22 -3.57
C GLN A 84 -5.84 1.12 -2.45
N ALA A 85 -5.07 1.33 -1.39
CA ALA A 85 -5.44 2.22 -0.29
C ALA A 85 -5.60 3.68 -0.76
N ARG A 86 -4.68 4.19 -1.59
CA ARG A 86 -4.79 5.52 -2.22
C ARG A 86 -6.07 5.66 -3.02
N LEU A 87 -6.39 4.68 -3.88
CA LEU A 87 -7.61 4.71 -4.69
C LEU A 87 -8.88 4.67 -3.84
N ARG A 88 -8.92 3.82 -2.80
CA ARG A 88 -10.05 3.75 -1.87
C ARG A 88 -10.25 5.06 -1.11
N PHE A 89 -9.17 5.68 -0.68
CA PHE A 89 -9.23 6.97 0.00
C PHE A 89 -9.72 8.06 -0.94
N MET A 90 -9.21 8.13 -2.18
CA MET A 90 -9.67 9.07 -3.19
C MET A 90 -11.17 8.94 -3.47
N TYR A 91 -11.64 7.72 -3.65
CA TYR A 91 -13.07 7.43 -3.82
C TYR A 91 -13.88 7.90 -2.61
N SER A 92 -13.40 7.63 -1.40
CA SER A 92 -14.09 8.01 -0.17
C SER A 92 -14.14 9.52 0.03
N LEU A 93 -13.05 10.24 -0.31
CA LEU A 93 -12.98 11.70 -0.31
C LEU A 93 -13.93 12.32 -1.33
N TYR A 94 -14.00 11.74 -2.54
CA TYR A 94 -14.87 12.23 -3.60
C TYR A 94 -16.37 12.10 -3.25
N PHE A 95 -16.78 10.96 -2.68
CA PHE A 95 -18.17 10.67 -2.33
C PHE A 95 -18.55 11.06 -0.89
N HIS A 96 -17.81 11.96 -0.24
CA HIS A 96 -18.10 12.47 1.12
C HIS A 96 -18.27 11.37 2.17
N ARG A 97 -17.52 10.26 2.05
CA ARG A 97 -17.54 9.13 2.99
C ARG A 97 -16.57 9.27 4.15
N ILE A 98 -15.89 10.42 4.24
CA ILE A 98 -14.92 10.77 5.28
C ILE A 98 -15.20 12.19 5.76
N GLY A 99 -14.87 12.49 7.02
CA GLY A 99 -15.08 13.81 7.63
C GLY A 99 -14.16 14.94 7.13
N LEU A 100 -13.64 14.82 5.91
CA LEU A 100 -12.82 15.87 5.27
C LEU A 100 -13.69 16.68 4.31
N ASN A 101 -13.48 17.99 4.29
CA ASN A 101 -14.15 18.84 3.32
C ASN A 101 -13.52 18.65 1.94
N ARG A 102 -14.28 18.06 1.01
CA ARG A 102 -13.85 17.72 -0.35
C ARG A 102 -13.33 18.94 -1.13
N SER A 103 -13.98 20.10 -1.00
CA SER A 103 -13.64 21.29 -1.80
C SER A 103 -12.24 21.83 -1.52
N ASN A 104 -11.64 21.48 -0.38
CA ASN A 104 -10.28 21.88 -0.03
C ASN A 104 -9.20 21.08 -0.77
N TYR A 105 -9.55 19.93 -1.36
CA TYR A 105 -8.59 18.97 -1.89
C TYR A 105 -8.87 18.58 -3.36
N ILE A 106 -10.13 18.62 -3.78
CA ILE A 106 -10.55 18.19 -5.12
C ILE A 106 -11.31 19.33 -5.78
N SER A 107 -10.81 19.73 -6.95
CA SER A 107 -11.50 20.64 -7.86
C SER A 107 -12.12 19.84 -9.00
N GLU A 108 -13.43 20.01 -9.20
CA GLU A 108 -14.15 19.38 -10.32
C GLU A 108 -13.74 20.02 -11.64
N LEU A 109 -13.61 19.18 -12.67
CA LEU A 109 -13.34 19.66 -14.01
C LEU A 109 -14.63 20.24 -14.61
N ASN A 110 -14.76 21.57 -14.55
CA ASN A 110 -15.88 22.31 -15.14
C ASN A 110 -15.74 22.45 -16.68
N THR A 111 -15.66 21.34 -17.40
CA THR A 111 -15.74 21.35 -18.87
C THR A 111 -17.14 20.94 -19.34
N ARG A 112 -17.59 21.51 -20.46
CA ARG A 112 -18.79 21.02 -21.16
C ARG A 112 -18.65 19.52 -21.41
N THR A 113 -19.66 18.75 -20.99
CA THR A 113 -19.71 17.30 -21.18
C THR A 113 -19.75 16.96 -22.67
N GLY A 114 -18.60 16.62 -23.26
CA GLY A 114 -18.51 16.02 -24.59
C GLY A 114 -18.56 14.49 -24.52
N ARG A 115 -18.47 13.80 -25.67
CA ARG A 115 -18.44 12.33 -25.75
C ARG A 115 -17.34 11.65 -24.93
N HIS A 116 -16.29 12.39 -24.56
CA HIS A 116 -15.14 11.89 -23.80
C HIS A 116 -15.07 12.42 -22.35
N SER A 117 -16.12 13.10 -21.87
CA SER A 117 -16.17 13.64 -20.51
C SER A 117 -17.20 12.89 -19.67
N HIS A 118 -16.87 12.61 -18.41
CA HIS A 118 -17.81 12.03 -17.44
C HIS A 118 -18.03 12.98 -16.26
N GLY A 119 -19.20 12.89 -15.61
CA GLY A 119 -19.60 13.78 -14.50
C GLY A 119 -18.80 13.61 -13.19
N HIS A 120 -17.69 12.87 -13.23
CA HIS A 120 -16.78 12.67 -12.10
C HIS A 120 -15.34 13.04 -12.45
N ALA A 121 -15.16 13.86 -13.49
CA ALA A 121 -13.85 14.33 -13.92
C ALA A 121 -13.30 15.36 -12.92
N ILE A 122 -12.01 15.24 -12.62
CA ILE A 122 -11.31 16.04 -11.63
C ILE A 122 -10.16 16.77 -12.32
N THR A 123 -9.92 18.03 -11.97
CA THR A 123 -8.75 18.75 -12.48
C THR A 123 -7.47 18.20 -11.86
N PRO A 124 -6.42 17.93 -12.65
CA PRO A 124 -5.12 17.56 -12.10
C PRO A 124 -4.58 18.66 -11.17
N ILE A 125 -4.06 18.27 -10.00
CA ILE A 125 -3.42 19.19 -9.07
C ILE A 125 -2.03 19.54 -9.61
N PHE A 126 -1.72 20.82 -9.72
CA PHE A 126 -0.39 21.27 -10.12
C PHE A 126 0.61 21.04 -8.98
N ALA A 127 1.74 20.39 -9.30
CA ALA A 127 2.79 20.15 -8.34
C ALA A 127 4.14 20.70 -8.81
N ARG A 128 4.68 21.67 -8.07
CA ARG A 128 6.01 22.26 -8.33
C ARG A 128 7.16 21.33 -7.94
N THR A 129 6.95 20.41 -7.01
CA THR A 129 8.00 19.52 -6.48
C THR A 129 7.60 18.06 -6.62
N ASN A 130 8.59 17.17 -6.78
CA ASN A 130 8.36 15.72 -6.81
C ASN A 130 7.72 15.22 -5.51
N ARG A 131 8.10 15.80 -4.36
CA ARG A 131 7.50 15.45 -3.06
C ARG A 131 5.99 15.61 -3.07
N PHE A 132 5.49 16.73 -3.60
CA PHE A 132 4.05 16.99 -3.69
C PHE A 132 3.42 16.18 -4.84
N LYS A 133 4.07 16.10 -6.01
CA LYS A 133 3.58 15.31 -7.15
C LYS A 133 3.28 13.85 -6.79
N TYR A 134 4.10 13.25 -5.93
CA TYR A 134 3.96 11.86 -5.53
C TYR A 134 3.23 11.67 -4.19
N SER A 135 2.91 12.74 -3.46
CA SER A 135 2.03 12.63 -2.30
C SER A 135 0.61 12.26 -2.71
N PHE A 136 -0.24 11.99 -1.72
CA PHE A 136 -1.65 11.72 -2.00
C PHE A 136 -2.35 12.95 -2.61
N PHE A 137 -2.04 14.13 -2.09
CA PHE A 137 -2.49 15.43 -2.59
C PHE A 137 -1.51 15.99 -3.61
#